data_AF-A0A833KZP3-F1
#
_entry.id   AF-A0A833KZP3-F1
#
_cell.length_a   1.000
_cell.length_b   1.000
_cell.length_c   1.000
_cell.angle_alpha   90.00
_cell.angle_beta   90.00
_cell.angle_gamma   90.00
#
_symmetry.space_group_name_H-M   'P 1'
#
loop_
_entity.id
_entity.type
_entity.pdbx_description
1 polymer ?
#
loop_
_entity_poly.entity_id
_entity_poly.type
_entity_poly.pdbx_seq_one_letter_code
_entity_poly.pdbx_strand_id
1 'polypeptide(L)'
;MRRAFSDQEFVSPPEYADNVCSSKEKFNKFLDKLWGINWNLHIAKNLKKAKDILGYIARYLKKPPISNRRIIEYDESAITFLARDYEKKKRLPFSISLDYFFISLFEHIPLPSFPLVRWYGLFSNRNKKKYIEQLQGLIPSKKQKEESDPRPMWRIRFEQRYGNDPLLCPVCKKEMELLFVLSARTIKKLGLLSLEEVLPAFCLNPSF
;
A
#
# COMPACT_ATOMS: atom_id res chain seq x y z
N MET A 1 -5.96 24.23 13.52
CA MET A 1 -6.82 23.84 14.66
C MET A 1 -7.88 24.88 14.96
N ARG A 2 -7.56 26.07 15.48
CA ARG A 2 -8.59 27.09 15.81
C ARG A 2 -9.48 27.51 14.64
N ARG A 3 -8.94 27.64 13.41
CA ARG A 3 -9.73 27.88 12.19
C ARG A 3 -10.68 26.72 11.90
N ALA A 4 -10.14 25.50 11.74
CA ALA A 4 -10.95 24.29 11.53
C ALA A 4 -12.05 24.08 12.61
N PHE A 5 -11.82 24.46 13.87
CA PHE A 5 -12.84 24.42 14.92
C PHE A 5 -13.93 25.49 14.69
N SER A 6 -13.54 26.70 14.30
CA SER A 6 -14.48 27.79 13.97
C SER A 6 -15.31 27.48 12.74
N ASP A 7 -14.73 26.77 11.77
CA ASP A 7 -15.34 26.40 10.50
C ASP A 7 -16.17 25.10 10.61
N GLN A 8 -16.30 24.54 11.82
CA GLN A 8 -16.98 23.27 12.13
C GLN A 8 -16.42 22.03 11.38
N GLU A 9 -15.21 22.12 10.86
CA GLU A 9 -14.50 21.03 10.16
C GLU A 9 -13.70 20.13 11.12
N PHE A 10 -13.63 20.49 12.40
CA PHE A 10 -12.87 19.76 13.39
C PHE A 10 -13.65 18.55 13.92
N VAL A 11 -13.16 17.34 13.62
CA VAL A 11 -13.68 16.09 14.17
C VAL A 11 -12.76 15.59 15.28
N SER A 12 -13.26 15.58 16.52
CA SER A 12 -12.56 14.98 17.66
C SER A 12 -12.71 13.45 17.67
N PRO A 13 -11.70 12.69 18.13
CA PRO A 13 -11.88 11.27 18.42
C PRO A 13 -13.02 11.06 19.43
N PRO A 14 -13.79 9.95 19.35
CA PRO A 14 -15.01 9.74 20.15
C PRO A 14 -14.77 9.86 21.66
N GLU A 15 -13.63 9.36 22.13
CA GLU A 15 -13.21 9.37 23.54
C GLU A 15 -13.08 10.79 24.14
N TYR A 16 -12.90 11.81 23.30
CA TYR A 16 -12.66 13.19 23.72
C TYR A 16 -13.74 14.17 23.24
N ALA A 17 -14.80 13.68 22.60
CA ALA A 17 -15.81 14.51 21.96
C ALA A 17 -16.53 15.44 22.94
N ASP A 18 -16.94 14.93 24.10
CA ASP A 18 -17.69 15.70 25.10
C ASP A 18 -16.88 16.83 25.73
N ASN A 19 -15.57 16.62 25.87
CA ASN A 19 -14.64 17.54 26.53
C ASN A 19 -14.05 18.61 25.60
N VAL A 20 -13.95 18.32 24.29
CA VAL A 20 -13.25 19.17 23.32
C VAL A 20 -14.20 19.96 22.41
N CYS A 21 -15.36 19.41 22.06
CA CYS A 21 -16.20 19.94 20.98
C CYS A 21 -17.47 20.70 21.42
N SER A 22 -17.75 20.84 22.72
CA SER A 22 -19.02 21.44 23.16
C SER A 22 -19.05 22.98 23.22
N SER A 23 -17.92 23.69 23.29
CA SER A 23 -17.87 25.16 23.11
C SER A 23 -16.48 25.66 22.72
N LYS A 24 -16.40 26.85 22.10
CA LYS A 24 -15.14 27.52 21.76
C LYS A 24 -14.25 27.77 23.00
N GLU A 25 -14.87 28.05 24.14
CA GLU A 25 -14.19 28.24 25.41
C GLU A 25 -13.55 26.94 25.91
N LYS A 26 -14.28 25.82 25.89
CA LYS A 26 -13.74 24.50 26.24
C LYS A 26 -12.61 24.09 25.31
N PHE A 27 -12.76 24.35 24.01
CA PHE A 27 -11.70 24.06 23.03
C PHE A 27 -10.42 24.86 23.30
N ASN A 28 -10.53 26.16 23.60
CA ASN A 28 -9.37 26.96 23.97
C ASN A 28 -8.73 26.47 25.27
N LYS A 29 -9.52 26.14 26.30
CA LYS A 29 -9.03 25.58 27.56
C LYS A 29 -8.28 24.25 27.36
N PHE A 30 -8.76 23.43 26.42
CA PHE A 30 -8.07 22.21 26.00
C PHE A 30 -6.71 22.52 25.32
N LEU A 31 -6.66 23.49 24.41
CA LEU A 31 -5.41 23.92 23.78
C LEU A 31 -4.41 24.49 24.78
N ASP A 32 -4.88 25.28 25.75
CA ASP A 32 -4.03 25.86 26.79
C ASP A 32 -3.39 24.76 27.65
N LYS A 33 -4.13 23.69 27.96
CA LYS A 33 -3.58 22.49 28.61
C LYS A 33 -2.49 21.84 27.77
N LEU A 34 -2.69 21.71 26.45
CA LEU A 34 -1.68 21.14 25.55
C LEU A 34 -0.44 22.02 25.42
N TRP A 35 -0.59 23.34 25.41
CA TRP A 35 0.54 24.27 25.38
C TRP A 35 1.33 24.31 26.68
N GLY A 36 0.71 23.98 27.82
CA GLY A 36 1.38 23.85 29.10
C GLY A 36 2.24 22.58 29.23
N ILE A 37 2.10 21.60 28.33
CA ILE A 37 2.92 20.39 28.35
C ILE A 37 4.31 20.72 27.83
N ASN A 38 5.35 20.33 28.56
CA ASN A 38 6.73 20.48 28.10
C ASN A 38 7.03 19.39 27.05
N TRP A 39 6.76 19.69 25.79
CA TRP A 39 6.93 18.75 24.68
C TRP A 39 8.42 18.47 24.44
N ASN A 40 8.83 17.21 24.60
CA ASN A 40 10.14 16.74 24.17
C ASN A 40 10.15 16.54 22.63
N LEU A 41 10.30 17.64 21.90
CA LEU A 41 10.39 17.62 20.43
C LEU A 41 11.83 17.36 19.99
N HIS A 42 12.10 16.16 19.50
CA HIS A 42 13.35 15.87 18.81
C HIS A 42 13.26 16.23 17.32
N ILE A 43 13.67 17.45 16.98
CA ILE A 43 13.79 17.89 15.57
C ILE A 43 15.14 17.40 15.04
N ALA A 44 15.12 16.28 14.32
CA ALA A 44 16.33 15.73 13.71
C ALA A 44 16.88 16.67 12.63
N LYS A 45 18.21 16.68 12.47
CA LYS A 45 18.91 17.45 11.43
C LYS A 45 18.37 17.08 10.04
N ASN A 46 18.10 18.10 9.22
CA ASN A 46 17.60 17.89 7.85
C ASN A 46 18.52 16.94 7.07
N LEU A 47 17.93 15.86 6.53
CA LEU A 47 18.62 14.93 5.65
C LEU A 47 18.99 15.69 4.36
N LYS A 48 20.29 15.90 4.12
CA LYS A 48 20.76 16.79 3.04
C LYS A 48 20.55 16.24 1.62
N LYS A 49 20.41 14.92 1.46
CA LYS A 49 20.32 14.26 0.15
C LYS A 49 18.93 13.68 -0.06
N ALA A 50 18.31 14.01 -1.20
CA ALA A 50 17.00 13.48 -1.59
C ALA A 50 16.96 11.94 -1.59
N LYS A 51 18.06 11.28 -1.98
CA LYS A 51 18.19 9.82 -1.95
C LYS A 51 18.06 9.24 -0.55
N ASP A 52 18.62 9.90 0.46
CA ASP A 52 18.59 9.44 1.85
C ASP A 52 17.19 9.62 2.45
N ILE A 53 16.53 10.74 2.13
CA ILE A 53 15.12 10.99 2.48
C ILE A 53 14.22 9.93 1.85
N LEU A 54 14.36 9.69 0.54
CA LEU A 54 13.55 8.72 -0.18
C LEU A 54 13.78 7.30 0.37
N GLY A 55 15.04 6.95 0.63
CA GLY A 55 15.39 5.66 1.25
C GLY A 55 14.82 5.52 2.66
N TYR A 56 14.77 6.60 3.43
CA TYR A 56 14.12 6.62 4.74
C TYR A 56 12.61 6.40 4.61
N ILE A 57 11.91 7.21 3.82
CA ILE A 57 10.45 7.12 3.60
C ILE A 57 10.07 5.73 3.07
N ALA A 58 10.79 5.21 2.07
CA ALA A 58 10.52 3.91 1.48
C ALA A 58 10.66 2.76 2.49
N ARG A 59 11.60 2.87 3.44
CA ARG A 59 11.74 1.88 4.52
C ARG A 59 10.56 1.90 5.47
N TYR A 60 10.02 3.08 5.81
CA TYR A 60 8.85 3.21 6.68
C TYR A 60 7.57 2.73 6.00
N LEU A 61 7.42 2.97 4.69
CA LEU A 61 6.23 2.54 3.96
C LEU A 61 6.21 1.03 3.69
N LYS A 62 7.37 0.42 3.44
CA LYS A 62 7.45 -0.98 3.00
C LYS A 62 7.64 -1.97 4.15
N LYS A 63 8.33 -1.58 5.22
CA LYS A 63 8.73 -2.52 6.28
C LYS A 63 7.67 -2.62 7.37
N PRO A 64 7.47 -3.82 7.94
CA PRO A 64 6.65 -3.95 9.13
C PRO A 64 7.23 -3.11 10.29
N PRO A 65 6.39 -2.72 11.28
CA PRO A 65 6.81 -1.87 12.42
C PRO A 65 7.99 -2.44 13.19
N ILE A 66 8.04 -3.77 13.27
CA ILE A 66 9.14 -4.53 13.85
C ILE A 66 9.65 -5.56 12.84
N SER A 67 10.97 -5.76 12.80
CA SER A 67 11.59 -6.81 12.00
C SER A 67 11.66 -8.10 12.80
N ASN A 68 11.39 -9.26 12.19
CA ASN A 68 11.48 -10.57 12.83
C ASN A 68 12.84 -10.80 13.51
N ARG A 69 13.94 -10.27 12.94
CA ARG A 69 15.30 -10.38 13.54
C ARG A 69 15.45 -9.65 14.89
N ARG A 70 14.49 -8.81 15.27
CA ARG A 70 14.49 -8.12 16.56
C ARG A 70 13.76 -8.93 17.63
N ILE A 71 12.94 -9.92 17.26
CA ILE A 71 12.28 -10.80 18.23
C ILE A 71 13.33 -11.79 18.73
N ILE A 72 13.51 -11.85 20.05
CA ILE A 72 14.51 -12.69 20.71
C ILE A 72 13.85 -13.99 21.17
N GLU A 73 12.70 -13.85 21.83
CA GLU A 73 11.93 -14.93 22.44
C GLU A 73 10.47 -14.49 22.55
N TYR A 74 9.57 -15.47 22.61
CA TYR A 74 8.18 -15.27 22.92
C TYR A 74 7.64 -16.55 23.58
N ASP A 75 6.72 -16.38 24.51
CA ASP A 75 5.95 -17.46 25.12
C ASP A 75 4.45 -17.14 25.02
N GLU A 76 3.60 -17.84 25.76
CA GLU A 76 2.14 -17.61 25.75
C GLU A 76 1.70 -16.32 26.45
N SER A 77 2.60 -15.66 27.19
CA SER A 77 2.29 -14.49 28.01
C SER A 77 2.94 -13.21 27.50
N ALA A 78 4.16 -13.30 26.96
CA ALA A 78 5.01 -12.18 26.67
C ALA A 78 5.89 -12.41 25.43
N ILE A 79 6.36 -11.29 24.87
CA ILE A 79 7.32 -11.26 23.79
C ILE A 79 8.47 -10.34 24.15
N THR A 80 9.69 -10.81 23.95
CA THR A 80 10.92 -10.03 24.16
C THR A 80 11.52 -9.67 22.81
N PHE A 81 11.75 -8.39 22.58
CA PHE A 81 12.41 -7.91 21.38
C PHE A 81 13.45 -6.83 21.65
N LEU A 82 14.42 -6.69 20.75
CA LEU A 82 15.46 -5.67 20.82
C LEU A 82 14.88 -4.28 20.52
N ALA A 83 14.60 -3.49 21.56
CA ALA A 83 14.22 -2.09 21.48
C ALA A 83 15.46 -1.19 21.34
N ARG A 84 15.32 -0.02 20.68
CA ARG A 84 16.42 0.95 20.62
C ARG A 84 16.36 1.81 21.88
N ASP A 85 17.41 1.73 22.69
CA ASP A 85 17.65 2.65 23.79
C ASP A 85 18.33 3.90 23.22
N TYR A 86 17.64 5.03 23.30
CA TYR A 86 18.12 6.31 22.77
C TYR A 86 19.17 6.96 23.67
N GLU A 87 19.13 6.69 24.98
CA GLU A 87 20.11 7.21 25.95
C GLU A 87 21.44 6.48 25.80
N LYS A 88 21.40 5.15 25.83
CA LYS A 88 22.60 4.29 25.73
C LYS A 88 23.05 4.05 24.29
N LYS A 89 22.30 4.56 23.30
CA LYS A 89 22.53 4.40 21.85
C LYS A 89 22.73 2.94 21.41
N LYS A 90 22.16 1.98 22.14
CA LYS A 90 22.28 0.54 21.89
C LYS A 90 20.90 -0.07 21.71
N ARG A 91 20.85 -1.33 21.28
CA ARG A 91 19.62 -2.10 21.33
C ARG A 91 19.63 -2.97 22.58
N LEU A 92 18.56 -2.92 23.34
CA LEU A 92 18.39 -3.71 24.57
C LEU A 92 17.15 -4.57 24.45
N PRO A 93 17.14 -5.78 25.05
CA PRO A 93 15.92 -6.56 25.19
C PRO A 93 14.85 -5.77 25.93
N PHE A 94 13.63 -5.82 25.43
CA PHE A 94 12.45 -5.22 26.03
C PHE A 94 11.31 -6.22 25.92
N SER A 95 10.66 -6.51 27.05
CA SER A 95 9.59 -7.50 27.15
C SER A 95 8.27 -6.80 27.43
N ILE A 96 7.23 -7.22 26.71
CA ILE A 96 5.85 -6.75 26.90
C ILE A 96 4.91 -7.95 26.79
N SER A 97 3.72 -7.86 27.39
CA SER A 97 2.71 -8.91 27.22
C SER A 97 2.31 -9.06 25.74
N LEU A 98 1.89 -10.25 25.35
CA LEU A 98 1.43 -10.51 23.99
C LEU A 98 0.25 -9.62 23.57
N ASP A 99 -0.72 -9.37 24.45
CA ASP A 99 -1.90 -8.57 24.14
C ASP A 99 -1.53 -7.14 23.69
N TYR A 100 -0.74 -6.44 24.51
CA TYR A 100 -0.22 -5.11 24.16
C TYR A 100 0.63 -5.12 22.90
N PHE A 101 1.40 -6.19 22.64
CA PHE A 101 2.16 -6.31 21.41
C PHE A 101 1.24 -6.39 20.18
N PHE A 102 0.20 -7.22 20.21
CA PHE A 102 -0.74 -7.34 19.10
C PHE A 102 -1.56 -6.08 18.88
N ILE A 103 -2.04 -5.43 19.95
CA ILE A 103 -2.73 -4.14 19.87
C ILE A 103 -1.81 -3.12 19.17
N SER A 104 -0.58 -2.98 19.65
CA SER A 104 0.41 -2.06 19.07
C SER A 104 0.72 -2.41 17.60
N LEU A 105 0.78 -3.70 17.26
CA LEU A 105 1.03 -4.15 15.89
C LEU A 105 -0.15 -3.83 14.96
N PHE A 106 -1.38 -4.07 15.41
CA PHE A 106 -2.59 -3.84 14.63
C PHE A 106 -2.86 -2.36 14.38
N GLU A 107 -2.48 -1.46 15.29
CA GLU A 107 -2.55 -0.01 15.06
C GLU A 107 -1.75 0.45 13.83
N HIS A 108 -0.71 -0.31 13.45
CA HIS A 108 0.10 -0.01 12.27
C HIS A 108 -0.47 -0.60 10.97
N ILE A 109 -1.49 -1.45 11.05
CA ILE A 109 -2.14 -2.03 9.87
C ILE A 109 -3.25 -1.07 9.41
N PRO A 110 -3.14 -0.47 8.21
CA PRO A 110 -4.18 0.40 7.69
C PRO A 110 -5.47 -0.40 7.46
N LEU A 111 -6.61 0.24 7.66
CA LEU A 111 -7.90 -0.33 7.27
C LEU A 111 -7.94 -0.65 5.76
N PRO A 112 -8.75 -1.63 5.33
CA PRO A 112 -8.95 -1.91 3.91
C PRO A 112 -9.30 -0.63 3.14
N SER A 113 -8.69 -0.45 1.98
CA SER A 113 -8.86 0.74 1.11
C SER A 113 -8.31 2.06 1.69
N PHE A 114 -7.63 2.05 2.83
CA PHE A 114 -6.95 3.26 3.32
C PHE A 114 -5.63 3.49 2.57
N PRO A 115 -5.45 4.63 1.89
CA PRO A 115 -4.23 4.90 1.14
C PRO A 115 -3.07 5.20 2.12
N LEU A 116 -2.14 4.24 2.26
CA LEU A 116 -0.90 4.42 3.02
C LEU A 116 -0.05 5.60 2.52
N VAL A 117 -0.08 5.85 1.21
CA VAL A 117 0.62 6.97 0.57
C VAL A 117 -0.41 7.82 -0.14
N ARG A 118 -0.57 9.05 0.34
CA ARG A 118 -1.33 10.08 -0.37
C ARG A 118 -0.36 10.89 -1.22
N TRP A 119 -0.67 11.00 -2.51
CA TRP A 119 0.12 11.79 -3.44
C TRP A 119 -0.16 13.28 -3.22
N TYR A 120 0.89 14.05 -2.92
CA TYR A 120 0.82 15.50 -2.75
C TYR A 120 1.65 16.24 -3.80
N GLY A 121 1.36 17.53 -3.96
CA GLY A 121 2.08 18.41 -4.88
C GLY A 121 1.93 17.95 -6.33
N LEU A 122 3.07 17.66 -6.97
CA LEU A 122 3.21 17.28 -8.38
C LEU A 122 2.33 16.08 -8.77
N PHE A 123 2.28 15.04 -7.92
CA PHE A 123 1.58 13.80 -8.20
C PHE A 123 0.16 13.73 -7.61
N SER A 124 -0.31 14.81 -6.98
CA SER A 124 -1.69 14.89 -6.46
C SER A 124 -2.71 14.74 -7.58
N ASN A 125 -3.85 14.07 -7.33
CA ASN A 125 -4.85 13.78 -8.37
C ASN A 125 -5.28 15.04 -9.16
N ARG A 126 -5.44 16.18 -8.48
CA ARG A 126 -5.81 17.46 -9.09
C ARG A 126 -4.75 17.99 -10.04
N ASN A 127 -3.47 17.87 -9.68
CA ASN A 127 -2.39 18.52 -10.40
C ASN A 127 -1.61 17.56 -11.31
N LYS A 128 -1.76 16.25 -11.12
CA LYS A 128 -1.01 15.20 -11.80
C LYS A 128 -1.05 15.35 -13.31
N LYS A 129 -2.22 15.59 -13.90
CA LYS A 129 -2.36 15.75 -15.36
C LYS A 129 -1.52 16.92 -15.87
N LYS A 130 -1.72 18.09 -15.29
CA LYS A 130 -1.00 19.34 -15.63
C LYS A 130 0.52 19.18 -15.54
N TYR A 131 1.00 18.57 -14.45
CA TYR A 131 2.45 18.48 -14.22
C TYR A 131 3.12 17.33 -14.98
N ILE A 132 2.43 16.21 -15.22
CA ILE A 132 2.99 15.12 -16.05
C ILE A 132 3.24 15.62 -17.47
N GLU A 133 2.32 16.38 -18.06
CA GLU A 133 2.48 16.97 -19.39
C GLU A 133 3.75 17.86 -19.45
N GLN A 134 4.00 18.66 -18.40
CA GLN A 134 5.20 19.50 -18.31
C GLN A 134 6.49 18.68 -18.12
N LEU A 135 6.43 17.57 -17.40
CA LEU A 135 7.60 16.73 -17.10
C LEU A 135 7.99 15.80 -18.24
N GLN A 136 7.05 15.40 -19.11
CA GLN A 136 7.33 14.54 -20.26
C GLN A 136 8.36 15.16 -21.21
N GLY A 137 8.43 16.50 -21.32
CA GLY A 137 9.45 17.20 -22.11
C GLY A 137 10.81 17.32 -21.42
N LEU A 138 10.88 17.13 -20.10
CA LEU A 138 12.10 17.30 -19.30
C LEU A 138 12.80 15.98 -18.97
N ILE A 139 12.08 14.86 -19.03
CA ILE A 139 12.66 13.54 -18.82
C ILE A 139 13.31 13.12 -20.14
N PRO A 140 14.64 12.99 -20.22
CA PRO A 140 15.28 12.48 -21.42
C PRO A 140 14.72 11.10 -21.73
N SER A 141 14.03 11.00 -22.86
CA SER A 141 13.35 9.81 -23.32
C SER A 141 14.36 8.72 -23.66
N LYS A 142 14.90 8.03 -22.65
CA LYS A 142 15.49 6.71 -22.83
C LYS A 142 14.37 5.69 -22.98
N LYS A 143 13.69 5.74 -24.12
CA LYS A 143 12.97 4.59 -24.66
C LYS A 143 13.43 4.42 -26.08
N GLN A 144 14.50 3.64 -26.26
CA GLN A 144 14.56 2.82 -27.45
C GLN A 144 13.28 2.00 -27.44
N LYS A 145 12.38 2.25 -28.40
CA LYS A 145 11.32 1.30 -28.71
C LYS A 145 12.06 0.08 -29.23
N GLU A 146 12.33 -0.89 -28.37
CA GLU A 146 12.48 -2.26 -28.87
C GLU A 146 11.19 -2.56 -29.66
N GLU A 147 11.33 -3.09 -30.87
CA GLU A 147 10.22 -3.55 -31.68
C GLU A 147 9.44 -4.58 -30.86
N SER A 148 8.38 -4.12 -30.19
CA SER A 148 7.58 -4.95 -29.33
C SER A 148 6.73 -5.86 -30.21
N ASP A 149 6.77 -7.16 -29.91
CA ASP A 149 5.88 -8.17 -30.48
C ASP A 149 4.46 -7.62 -30.64
N PRO A 150 3.87 -7.67 -31.86
CA PRO A 150 2.54 -7.10 -32.14
C PRO A 150 1.42 -7.82 -31.39
N ARG A 151 1.69 -9.00 -30.79
CA ARG A 151 0.70 -9.76 -30.03
C ARG A 151 0.34 -9.06 -28.72
N PRO A 152 -0.94 -9.13 -28.29
CA PRO A 152 -1.36 -8.57 -27.01
C PRO A 152 -0.54 -9.12 -25.84
N MET A 153 -0.21 -8.27 -24.87
CA MET A 153 0.61 -8.64 -23.70
C MET A 153 0.07 -9.85 -22.92
N TRP A 154 -1.24 -10.08 -22.94
CA TRP A 154 -1.83 -11.25 -22.29
C TRP A 154 -1.51 -12.56 -23.03
N ARG A 155 -1.47 -12.57 -24.36
CA ARG A 155 -1.14 -13.74 -25.20
C ARG A 155 0.30 -14.18 -24.95
N ILE A 156 1.21 -13.21 -24.94
CA ILE A 156 2.63 -13.41 -24.64
C ILE A 156 2.82 -13.95 -23.21
N ARG A 157 2.14 -13.36 -22.21
CA ARG A 157 2.24 -13.81 -20.81
C ARG A 157 1.66 -15.20 -20.61
N PHE A 158 0.63 -15.57 -21.36
CA PHE A 158 0.05 -16.91 -21.32
C PHE A 158 1.06 -17.92 -21.87
N GLU A 159 1.61 -17.66 -23.05
CA GLU A 159 2.63 -18.51 -23.68
C GLU A 159 3.87 -18.67 -22.80
N GLN A 160 4.38 -17.60 -22.19
CA GLN A 160 5.50 -17.67 -21.25
C GLN A 160 5.21 -18.53 -20.01
N ARG A 161 3.95 -18.60 -19.58
CA ARG A 161 3.54 -19.34 -18.38
C ARG A 161 3.24 -20.81 -18.66
N TYR A 162 2.59 -21.09 -19.79
CA TYR A 162 2.03 -22.41 -20.11
C TYR A 162 2.73 -23.10 -21.29
N GLY A 163 3.62 -22.40 -22.01
CA GLY A 163 4.42 -22.94 -23.10
C GLY A 163 3.67 -23.11 -24.43
N ASN A 164 2.41 -22.66 -24.51
CA ASN A 164 1.57 -22.76 -25.69
C ASN A 164 0.79 -21.46 -25.96
N ASP A 165 0.52 -21.19 -27.23
CA ASP A 165 -0.28 -20.05 -27.65
C ASP A 165 -1.78 -20.32 -27.38
N PRO A 166 -2.46 -19.49 -26.56
CA PRO A 166 -3.87 -19.71 -26.22
C PRO A 166 -4.83 -19.55 -27.41
N LEU A 167 -4.39 -18.91 -28.50
CA LEU A 167 -5.19 -18.73 -29.71
C LEU A 167 -4.85 -19.73 -30.81
N LEU A 168 -3.96 -20.71 -30.57
CA LEU A 168 -3.75 -21.81 -31.50
C LEU A 168 -4.51 -23.03 -31.02
N CYS A 169 -5.31 -23.62 -31.92
CA CYS A 169 -6.01 -24.86 -31.62
C CYS A 169 -4.99 -25.97 -31.29
N PRO A 170 -5.11 -26.69 -30.16
CA PRO A 170 -4.17 -27.75 -29.79
C PRO A 170 -4.18 -28.95 -30.76
N VAL A 171 -5.25 -29.11 -31.54
CA VAL A 171 -5.42 -30.22 -32.50
C VAL A 171 -4.95 -29.82 -33.90
N CYS A 172 -5.55 -28.78 -34.49
CA CYS A 172 -5.31 -28.42 -35.90
C CYS A 172 -4.37 -27.23 -36.11
N LYS A 173 -3.88 -26.61 -35.02
CA LYS A 173 -2.98 -25.42 -35.04
C LYS A 173 -3.53 -24.21 -35.80
N LYS A 174 -4.82 -24.17 -36.13
CA LYS A 174 -5.48 -22.98 -36.71
C LYS A 174 -5.65 -21.91 -35.63
N GLU A 175 -5.61 -20.65 -36.07
CA GLU A 175 -5.85 -19.52 -35.19
C GLU A 175 -7.33 -19.43 -34.81
N MET A 176 -7.59 -19.29 -33.51
CA MET A 176 -8.92 -19.22 -32.91
C MET A 176 -9.27 -17.77 -32.58
N GLU A 177 -10.55 -17.42 -32.68
CA GLU A 177 -11.04 -16.10 -32.33
C GLU A 177 -11.38 -16.00 -30.83
N LEU A 178 -10.90 -14.94 -30.18
CA LEU A 178 -11.22 -14.68 -28.78
C LEU A 178 -12.61 -14.04 -28.66
N LEU A 179 -13.59 -14.80 -28.17
CA LEU A 179 -14.94 -14.27 -27.97
C LEU A 179 -15.05 -13.38 -26.72
N PHE A 180 -14.60 -13.86 -25.56
CA PHE A 180 -14.66 -13.11 -24.30
C PHE A 180 -13.62 -13.60 -23.29
N VAL A 181 -13.27 -12.72 -22.34
CA VAL A 181 -12.39 -13.04 -21.21
C VAL A 181 -13.19 -12.94 -19.92
N LEU A 182 -13.28 -14.03 -19.17
CA LEU A 182 -13.92 -14.03 -17.86
C LEU A 182 -12.90 -13.70 -16.76
N SER A 183 -13.25 -12.77 -15.88
CA SER A 183 -12.44 -12.48 -14.69
C SER A 183 -12.66 -13.58 -13.64
N ALA A 184 -11.67 -13.81 -12.76
CA ALA A 184 -11.80 -14.75 -11.65
C ALA A 184 -13.02 -14.46 -10.75
N ARG A 185 -13.42 -13.19 -10.62
CA ARG A 185 -14.64 -12.80 -9.90
C ARG A 185 -15.90 -13.25 -10.63
N THR A 186 -15.92 -13.13 -11.96
CA THR A 186 -17.04 -13.56 -12.81
C THR A 186 -17.19 -15.06 -12.78
N ILE A 187 -16.08 -15.80 -12.89
CA ILE A 187 -16.01 -17.26 -12.79
C ILE A 187 -16.59 -17.73 -11.45
N LYS A 188 -16.13 -17.14 -10.33
CA LYS A 188 -16.63 -17.44 -8.99
C LYS A 188 -18.12 -17.13 -8.82
N LYS A 189 -18.62 -16.07 -9.46
CA LYS A 189 -20.05 -15.70 -9.43
C LYS A 189 -20.91 -16.66 -10.25
N LEU A 190 -20.35 -17.25 -11.31
CA LEU A 190 -21.03 -18.22 -12.17
C LEU A 190 -20.95 -19.67 -11.65
N GLY A 191 -20.22 -19.92 -10.55
CA GLY A 191 -20.09 -21.25 -9.96
C GLY A 191 -19.19 -22.22 -10.72
N LEU A 192 -18.47 -21.75 -11.75
CA LEU A 192 -17.52 -22.55 -12.53
C LEU A 192 -16.22 -22.66 -11.74
N LEU A 193 -16.05 -23.71 -10.93
CA LEU A 193 -14.95 -23.79 -9.95
C LEU A 193 -13.80 -24.71 -10.39
N SER A 194 -13.92 -25.39 -11.52
CA SER A 194 -12.83 -26.15 -12.13
C SER A 194 -12.40 -25.54 -13.48
N LEU A 195 -11.09 -25.49 -13.72
CA LEU A 195 -10.52 -25.13 -15.03
C LEU A 195 -10.88 -26.16 -16.13
N GLU A 196 -11.39 -27.32 -15.72
CA GLU A 196 -11.86 -28.40 -16.59
C GLU A 196 -13.32 -28.18 -17.07
N GLU A 197 -14.16 -27.51 -16.26
CA GLU A 197 -15.53 -27.10 -16.65
C GLU A 197 -15.54 -25.93 -17.63
N VAL A 198 -14.49 -25.11 -17.65
CA VAL A 198 -14.29 -24.08 -18.67
C VAL A 198 -13.77 -24.78 -19.91
N LEU A 199 -14.70 -25.42 -20.61
CA LEU A 199 -14.56 -26.14 -21.88
C LEU A 199 -13.22 -25.85 -22.59
N PRO A 200 -12.25 -26.79 -22.59
CA PRO A 200 -11.00 -26.61 -23.32
C PRO A 200 -11.33 -26.31 -24.77
N ALA A 201 -10.62 -25.35 -25.38
CA ALA A 201 -10.85 -24.87 -26.75
C ALA A 201 -11.39 -25.97 -27.70
N PHE A 202 -12.70 -25.94 -27.99
CA PHE A 202 -13.34 -26.95 -28.82
C PHE A 202 -13.04 -26.65 -30.29
N CYS A 203 -12.36 -27.57 -30.97
CA CYS A 203 -12.28 -27.54 -32.42
C CYS A 203 -13.60 -28.07 -32.97
N LEU A 204 -14.48 -27.18 -33.43
CA LEU A 204 -15.77 -27.55 -34.04
C LEU A 204 -15.64 -28.21 -35.42
N ASN A 205 -14.41 -28.29 -35.96
CA ASN A 205 -14.11 -28.98 -37.21
C ASN A 205 -12.79 -29.77 -37.07
N PRO A 206 -12.81 -30.97 -36.47
CA PRO A 206 -11.73 -31.93 -36.69
C PRO A 206 -11.83 -32.37 -38.15
N SER A 207 -10.93 -31.87 -38.99
CA SER A 207 -10.76 -32.41 -40.35
C SER A 207 -10.52 -33.92 -40.24
N PHE A 208 -11.52 -34.71 -40.67
CA PHE A 208 -11.25 -36.03 -41.23
C PHE A 208 -10.70 -35.86 -42.65
#